data_AF-A0AAW3ZQV2-F1
#
_entry.id   AF-A0AAW3ZQV2-F1
#
_cell.length_a   1.000
_cell.length_b   1.000
_cell.length_c   1.000
_cell.angle_alpha   90.00
_cell.angle_beta   90.00
_cell.angle_gamma   90.00
#
_symmetry.space_group_name_H-M   'P 1'
#
loop_
_entity.id
_entity.type
_entity.pdbx_description
1 polymer ?
#
loop_
_entity_poly.entity_id
_entity_poly.type
_entity_poly.pdbx_seq_one_letter_code
_entity_poly.pdbx_strand_id
1 'polypeptide(L)'
;MNEHLLGLYAYTLPLHQGFMHVLLSLVCIYLFLTQFGINNKNYSLRIRYFLPIYHAFLAAIFFTGLVLLSVLNFIVNLHVLKMVLGIFALIALSTIGYKRLKRYQREENLVKFRRFALFKGIADISILIFAGF
;
A
#
# COMPACT_ATOMS: atom_id res chain seq x y z
N MET A 1 29.17 7.68 -9.71
CA MET A 1 27.99 7.09 -10.37
C MET A 1 28.07 7.46 -11.84
N ASN A 2 27.99 6.50 -12.77
CA ASN A 2 28.06 6.80 -14.21
C ASN A 2 26.90 7.71 -14.63
N GLU A 3 27.10 8.55 -15.65
CA GLU A 3 26.11 9.55 -16.09
C GLU A 3 24.74 8.93 -16.41
N HIS A 4 24.72 7.73 -16.99
CA HIS A 4 23.49 6.98 -17.26
C HIS A 4 22.72 6.58 -15.99
N LEU A 5 23.42 6.22 -14.91
CA LEU A 5 22.82 5.86 -13.63
C LEU A 5 22.30 7.10 -12.87
N LEU A 6 23.01 8.22 -13.02
CA LEU A 6 22.56 9.52 -12.50
C LEU A 6 21.26 9.98 -13.14
N GLY A 7 21.15 9.87 -14.46
CA GLY A 7 19.90 10.15 -15.18
C GLY A 7 18.76 9.23 -14.71
N LEU A 8 19.01 7.93 -14.62
CA LEU A 8 17.98 6.97 -14.19
C LEU A 8 17.54 7.22 -12.73
N TYR A 9 18.45 7.58 -11.84
CA TYR A 9 18.14 7.98 -10.47
C TYR A 9 17.21 9.20 -10.43
N ALA A 10 17.57 10.25 -11.18
CA ALA A 10 16.86 11.52 -11.21
C ALA A 10 15.41 11.39 -11.68
N TYR A 11 15.11 10.45 -12.58
CA TYR A 11 13.74 10.18 -13.01
C TYR A 11 13.01 9.19 -12.11
N THR A 12 13.70 8.16 -11.61
CA THR A 12 13.06 7.07 -10.86
C THR A 12 12.68 7.49 -9.45
N LEU A 13 13.52 8.30 -8.78
CA LEU A 13 13.25 8.76 -7.41
C LEU A 13 11.93 9.54 -7.29
N PRO A 14 11.70 10.65 -8.04
CA PRO A 14 10.46 11.41 -7.92
C PRO A 14 9.24 10.59 -8.36
N LEU A 15 9.41 9.65 -9.30
CA LEU A 15 8.35 8.76 -9.73
C LEU A 15 7.97 7.74 -8.64
N HIS A 16 8.95 7.18 -7.93
CA HIS A 16 8.73 6.32 -6.77
C HIS A 16 8.00 7.07 -5.65
N GLN A 17 8.46 8.29 -5.33
CA GLN A 17 7.82 9.18 -4.36
C GLN A 17 6.38 9.53 -4.76
N GLY A 18 6.16 9.85 -6.04
CA GLY A 18 4.84 10.08 -6.60
C GLY A 18 3.91 8.88 -6.38
N PHE A 19 4.37 7.66 -6.66
CA PHE A 19 3.57 6.46 -6.39
C PHE A 19 3.28 6.26 -4.90
N MET A 20 4.24 6.54 -4.01
CA MET A 20 4.02 6.49 -2.56
C MET A 20 2.92 7.46 -2.12
N HIS A 21 2.89 8.69 -2.64
CA HIS A 21 1.83 9.66 -2.35
C HIS A 21 0.47 9.23 -2.90
N VAL A 22 0.43 8.63 -4.10
CA VAL A 22 -0.80 8.07 -4.65
C VAL A 22 -1.27 6.89 -3.80
N LEU A 23 -0.37 6.00 -3.34
CA LEU A 23 -0.73 4.89 -2.47
C LEU A 23 -1.29 5.39 -1.13
N LEU A 24 -0.69 6.43 -0.53
CA LEU A 24 -1.24 7.07 0.66
C LEU A 24 -2.67 7.58 0.42
N SER A 25 -2.90 8.25 -0.71
CA SER A 25 -4.23 8.72 -1.11
C SER A 25 -5.22 7.56 -1.27
N LEU A 26 -4.79 6.45 -1.88
CA LEU A 26 -5.59 5.23 -2.00
C LEU A 26 -5.92 4.60 -0.64
N VAL A 27 -5.02 4.65 0.34
CA VAL A 27 -5.31 4.21 1.72
C VAL A 27 -6.39 5.09 2.36
N CYS A 28 -6.32 6.40 2.17
CA CYS A 28 -7.37 7.32 2.64
C CYS A 28 -8.72 7.04 1.98
N ILE A 29 -8.73 6.81 0.65
CA ILE A 29 -9.95 6.42 -0.08
C ILE A 29 -10.47 5.06 0.42
N TYR A 30 -9.59 4.08 0.67
CA TYR A 30 -9.98 2.79 1.24
C TYR A 30 -10.61 2.93 2.62
N LEU A 31 -10.04 3.76 3.49
CA LEU A 31 -10.62 4.07 4.80
C LEU A 31 -12.01 4.70 4.63
N PHE A 32 -12.15 5.69 3.75
CA PHE A 32 -13.46 6.29 3.46
C PHE A 32 -14.47 5.24 2.97
N LEU A 33 -14.11 4.41 1.98
CA LEU A 33 -14.98 3.36 1.44
C LEU A 33 -15.37 2.30 2.48
N THR A 34 -14.50 2.02 3.46
CA THR A 34 -14.78 1.05 4.52
C THR A 34 -15.57 1.65 5.68
N GLN A 35 -15.48 2.95 5.95
CA GLN A 35 -16.25 3.57 7.02
C GLN A 35 -17.66 3.97 6.58
N PHE A 36 -17.82 4.40 5.34
CA PHE A 36 -19.08 4.91 4.83
C PHE A 36 -19.78 3.88 3.93
N GLY A 37 -20.86 3.28 4.44
CA GLY A 37 -21.70 2.38 3.66
C GLY A 37 -22.73 1.59 4.47
N ILE A 38 -23.81 1.18 3.78
CA ILE A 38 -24.88 0.33 4.32
C ILE A 38 -24.39 -1.13 4.31
N ASN A 39 -24.66 -1.89 5.39
CA ASN A 39 -24.30 -3.31 5.54
C ASN A 39 -25.02 -4.22 4.53
N ASN A 40 -24.66 -4.11 3.25
CA ASN A 40 -25.25 -4.85 2.15
C ASN A 40 -24.15 -5.38 1.22
N LYS A 41 -24.47 -6.33 0.35
CA LYS A 41 -23.59 -6.92 -0.66
C LYS A 41 -22.82 -5.86 -1.45
N ASN A 42 -23.47 -4.74 -1.79
CA ASN A 42 -22.86 -3.63 -2.53
C ASN A 42 -21.67 -2.99 -1.80
N TYR A 43 -21.69 -2.91 -0.47
CA TYR A 43 -20.56 -2.38 0.31
C TYR A 43 -19.30 -3.23 0.08
N SER A 44 -19.45 -4.54 0.13
CA SER A 44 -18.33 -5.46 -0.02
C SER A 44 -17.78 -5.54 -1.44
N LEU A 45 -18.63 -5.36 -2.46
CA LEU A 45 -18.23 -5.32 -3.86
C LEU A 45 -17.38 -4.09 -4.16
N ARG A 46 -17.77 -2.91 -3.66
CA ARG A 46 -16.99 -1.66 -3.81
C ARG A 46 -15.56 -1.83 -3.30
N ILE A 47 -15.39 -2.42 -2.11
CA ILE A 47 -14.07 -2.68 -1.52
C ILE A 47 -13.27 -3.65 -2.40
N ARG A 48 -13.89 -4.73 -2.88
CA ARG A 48 -13.22 -5.70 -3.76
C ARG A 48 -12.79 -5.11 -5.10
N TYR A 49 -13.59 -4.21 -5.69
CA TYR A 49 -13.23 -3.56 -6.94
C TYR A 49 -12.15 -2.49 -6.78
N PHE A 50 -12.01 -1.92 -5.58
CA PHE A 50 -10.94 -0.97 -5.27
C PHE A 50 -9.56 -1.64 -5.09
N LEU A 51 -9.54 -2.86 -4.53
CA LEU A 51 -8.30 -3.59 -4.22
C LEU A 51 -7.31 -3.72 -5.41
N PRO A 52 -7.75 -4.06 -6.64
CA PRO A 52 -6.86 -4.14 -7.79
C PRO A 52 -6.06 -2.87 -8.04
N ILE A 53 -6.67 -1.69 -7.90
CA ILE A 53 -6.00 -0.41 -8.09
C ILE A 53 -4.92 -0.22 -7.02
N TYR A 54 -5.26 -0.47 -5.75
CA TYR A 54 -4.30 -0.43 -4.64
C TYR A 54 -3.10 -1.37 -4.89
N HIS A 55 -3.37 -2.60 -5.33
CA HIS A 55 -2.32 -3.58 -5.60
C HIS A 55 -1.46 -3.23 -6.82
N ALA A 56 -2.02 -2.58 -7.84
CA ALA A 56 -1.26 -2.10 -8.99
C ALA A 56 -0.23 -1.03 -8.58
N PHE A 57 -0.63 -0.06 -7.77
CA PHE A 57 0.30 0.95 -7.25
C PHE A 57 1.32 0.37 -6.27
N LEU A 58 0.92 -0.59 -5.44
CA LEU A 58 1.85 -1.31 -4.57
C LEU A 58 2.92 -2.06 -5.39
N ALA A 59 2.54 -2.70 -6.49
CA ALA A 59 3.48 -3.34 -7.41
C ALA A 59 4.38 -2.32 -8.12
N ALA A 60 3.86 -1.16 -8.51
CA ALA A 60 4.63 -0.08 -9.12
C ALA A 60 5.69 0.48 -8.16
N ILE A 61 5.35 0.65 -6.88
CA ILE A 61 6.30 1.04 -5.82
C ILE A 61 7.36 -0.03 -5.64
N PHE A 62 6.97 -1.31 -5.58
CA PHE A 62 7.92 -2.41 -5.46
C PHE A 62 8.92 -2.41 -6.61
N PHE A 63 8.44 -2.28 -7.85
CA PHE A 63 9.27 -2.26 -9.04
C PHE A 63 10.23 -1.06 -9.06
N THR A 64 9.71 0.14 -8.82
CA THR A 64 10.53 1.36 -8.81
C THR A 64 11.53 1.39 -7.65
N GLY A 65 11.18 0.78 -6.51
CA GLY A 65 12.10 0.56 -5.40
C GLY A 65 13.26 -0.39 -5.76
N LEU A 66 12.99 -1.46 -6.52
CA LEU A 66 14.04 -2.34 -7.03
C LEU A 66 14.97 -1.63 -8.02
N VAL A 67 14.41 -0.77 -8.89
CA VAL A 67 15.22 0.05 -9.81
C VAL A 67 16.13 1.00 -9.02
N LEU A 68 15.60 1.70 -8.02
CA LEU A 68 16.39 2.58 -7.15
C LEU A 68 17.49 1.81 -6.39
N LEU A 69 17.17 0.62 -5.89
CA LEU A 69 18.14 -0.23 -5.21
C LEU A 69 19.29 -0.63 -6.15
N SER A 70 18.99 -1.01 -7.39
CA SER A 70 19.98 -1.34 -8.41
C SER A 70 20.86 -0.12 -8.75
N VAL A 71 20.26 1.06 -8.94
CA VAL A 71 21.00 2.30 -9.22
C VAL A 71 21.93 2.69 -8.08
N LEU A 72 21.54 2.37 -6.84
CA LEU A 72 22.37 2.55 -5.64
C LEU A 72 23.34 1.39 -5.39
N ASN A 73 23.60 0.53 -6.38
CA ASN A 73 24.49 -0.64 -6.28
C ASN A 73 24.15 -1.59 -5.13
N PHE A 74 22.86 -1.73 -4.82
CA PHE A 74 22.36 -2.57 -3.72
C PHE A 74 22.91 -2.21 -2.34
N ILE A 75 23.36 -0.97 -2.15
CA ILE A 75 23.79 -0.48 -0.84
C ILE A 75 22.55 -0.38 0.07
N VAL A 76 22.48 -1.29 1.04
CA VAL A 76 21.36 -1.35 2.00
C VAL A 76 21.67 -0.45 3.19
N ASN A 77 21.17 0.77 3.13
CA ASN A 77 21.16 1.67 4.27
C ASN A 77 19.90 1.46 5.13
N LEU A 78 19.89 1.98 6.35
CA LEU A 78 18.70 1.93 7.24
C LEU A 78 17.42 2.45 6.55
N HIS A 79 17.54 3.44 5.66
CA HIS A 79 16.41 3.95 4.88
C HIS A 79 15.83 2.90 3.91
N VAL A 80 16.70 2.27 3.11
CA VAL A 80 16.32 1.21 2.18
C VAL A 80 15.68 0.03 2.94
N LEU A 81 16.28 -0.34 4.07
CA LEU A 81 15.75 -1.42 4.91
C LEU A 81 14.33 -1.11 5.41
N LYS A 82 14.05 0.13 5.85
CA LYS A 82 12.70 0.56 6.26
C LYS A 82 11.70 0.46 5.12
N MET A 83 12.07 0.88 3.90
CA MET A 83 11.19 0.77 2.73
C MET A 83 10.86 -0.69 2.37
N VAL A 84 11.87 -1.57 2.38
CA VAL A 84 11.68 -3.00 2.09
C VAL A 84 10.80 -3.65 3.15
N LEU A 85 11.04 -3.39 4.44
CA LEU A 85 10.17 -3.90 5.51
C LEU A 85 8.75 -3.35 5.40
N GLY A 86 8.60 -2.06 5.06
CA GLY A 86 7.31 -1.42 4.86
C GLY A 86 6.49 -2.08 3.76
N ILE A 87 7.09 -2.36 2.60
CA ILE A 87 6.35 -2.97 1.49
C ILE A 87 5.89 -4.39 1.80
N PHE A 88 6.73 -5.20 2.45
CA PHE A 88 6.33 -6.53 2.90
C PHE A 88 5.21 -6.47 3.95
N ALA A 89 5.27 -5.51 4.88
CA ALA A 89 4.22 -5.30 5.86
C ALA A 89 2.88 -4.91 5.20
N LEU A 90 2.90 -4.00 4.22
CA LEU A 90 1.72 -3.60 3.46
C LEU A 90 1.11 -4.75 2.65
N ILE A 91 1.93 -5.60 2.03
CA ILE A 91 1.47 -6.80 1.32
C ILE A 91 0.80 -7.78 2.28
N ALA A 92 1.41 -8.03 3.44
CA ALA A 92 0.86 -8.91 4.47
C ALA A 92 -0.48 -8.38 5.01
N LEU A 93 -0.54 -7.10 5.36
CA LEU A 93 -1.76 -6.43 5.83
C LEU A 93 -2.87 -6.45 4.79
N SER A 94 -2.56 -6.23 3.51
CA SER A 94 -3.56 -6.30 2.44
C SER A 94 -4.12 -7.72 2.29
N THR A 95 -3.25 -8.73 2.35
CA THR A 95 -3.66 -10.15 2.27
C THR A 95 -4.56 -10.53 3.44
N ILE A 96 -4.20 -10.13 4.66
CA ILE A 96 -5.01 -10.35 5.86
C ILE A 96 -6.36 -9.63 5.74
N GLY A 97 -6.34 -8.38 5.25
CA GLY A 97 -7.54 -7.57 5.04
C GLY A 97 -8.53 -8.21 4.08
N TYR A 98 -8.05 -8.75 2.97
CA TYR A 98 -8.89 -9.46 2.00
C TYR A 98 -9.47 -10.76 2.57
N LYS A 99 -8.67 -11.55 3.30
CA LYS A 99 -9.15 -12.78 3.97
C LYS A 99 -10.25 -12.45 4.99
N ARG A 100 -10.04 -11.42 5.80
CA ARG A 100 -11.02 -10.96 6.80
C ARG A 100 -12.29 -10.40 6.16
N LEU A 101 -12.18 -9.65 5.06
CA LEU A 101 -13.34 -9.18 4.30
C LEU A 101 -14.23 -10.37 3.87
N LYS A 102 -13.64 -11.41 3.28
CA LYS A 102 -14.39 -12.63 2.88
C LYS A 102 -15.06 -13.31 4.08
N ARG A 103 -14.35 -13.43 5.20
CA ARG A 103 -14.85 -14.06 6.42
C ARG A 103 -16.05 -13.30 7.00
N TYR A 104 -15.93 -11.99 7.20
CA TYR A 104 -17.00 -11.18 7.79
C TYR A 104 -18.20 -10.99 6.86
N GLN A 105 -18.01 -11.11 5.55
CA GLN A 105 -19.15 -11.23 4.62
C GLN A 105 -19.96 -12.51 4.87
N ARG A 106 -19.29 -13.65 5.10
CA ARG A 106 -19.95 -14.94 5.39
C ARG A 106 -20.65 -14.94 6.75
N GLU A 107 -20.07 -14.24 7.72
CA GLU A 107 -20.63 -14.09 9.08
C GLU A 107 -21.70 -12.97 9.17
N GLU A 108 -22.01 -12.30 8.05
CA GLU A 108 -22.90 -11.12 7.97
C GLU A 108 -22.56 -9.97 8.95
N ASN A 109 -21.35 -10.00 9.52
CA ASN A 109 -20.92 -9.08 10.57
C ASN A 109 -19.93 -8.04 10.03
N LEU A 110 -20.43 -7.19 9.14
CA LEU A 110 -19.65 -6.12 8.52
C LEU A 110 -19.24 -5.02 9.52
N VAL A 111 -19.91 -4.92 10.67
CA VAL A 111 -19.57 -3.96 11.73
C VAL A 111 -18.20 -4.28 12.34
N LYS A 112 -17.91 -5.56 12.61
CA LYS A 112 -16.58 -6.01 13.06
C LYS A 112 -15.51 -5.72 12.00
N PHE A 113 -15.84 -5.90 10.72
CA PHE A 113 -14.93 -5.57 9.64
C PHE A 113 -14.60 -4.07 9.59
N ARG A 114 -15.57 -3.16 9.79
CA ARG A 114 -15.30 -1.70 9.79
C ARG A 114 -14.28 -1.29 10.83
N ARG A 115 -14.41 -1.80 12.06
CA ARG A 115 -13.44 -1.55 13.13
C ARG A 115 -12.06 -2.08 12.76
N PHE A 116 -11.99 -3.30 12.24
CA PHE A 116 -10.73 -3.85 11.76
C PHE A 116 -10.13 -3.01 10.62
N ALA A 117 -10.95 -2.56 9.67
CA ALA A 117 -10.51 -1.75 8.53
C ALA A 117 -9.97 -0.38 8.96
N LEU A 118 -10.53 0.24 10.01
CA LEU A 118 -9.95 1.44 10.63
C LEU A 118 -8.53 1.18 11.13
N PHE A 119 -8.36 0.20 12.01
CA PHE A 119 -7.04 -0.13 12.56
C PHE A 119 -6.05 -0.51 11.47
N LYS A 120 -6.50 -1.26 10.46
CA LYS A 120 -5.68 -1.66 9.31
C LYS A 120 -5.25 -0.45 8.48
N GLY A 121 -6.15 0.48 8.17
CA GLY A 121 -5.79 1.66 7.39
C GLY A 121 -4.91 2.64 8.18
N ILE A 122 -5.11 2.79 9.49
CA ILE A 122 -4.19 3.54 10.35
C ILE A 122 -2.80 2.89 10.34
N ALA A 123 -2.73 1.56 10.45
CA ALA A 123 -1.47 0.82 10.35
C ALA A 123 -0.78 1.02 8.99
N ASP A 124 -1.54 0.95 7.88
CA ASP A 124 -1.01 1.19 6.54
C ASP A 124 -0.41 2.60 6.42
N ILE A 125 -1.10 3.63 6.93
CA ILE A 125 -0.59 5.02 6.96
C ILE A 125 0.69 5.12 7.80
N SER A 126 0.69 4.55 9.00
CA SER A 126 1.86 4.56 9.88
C SER A 126 3.07 3.88 9.24
N ILE A 127 2.86 2.76 8.52
CA ILE A 127 3.91 2.07 7.79
C ILE A 127 4.44 2.93 6.64
N LEU A 128 3.55 3.57 5.87
CA LEU A 128 3.92 4.49 4.78
C LEU A 128 4.78 5.65 5.30
N ILE A 129 4.39 6.27 6.41
CA ILE A 129 5.16 7.36 7.03
C ILE A 129 6.51 6.85 7.55
N PHE A 130 6.53 5.67 8.19
CA PHE A 130 7.76 5.08 8.71
C PHE A 130 8.75 4.65 7.62
N ALA A 131 8.23 4.15 6.49
CA ALA A 131 9.02 3.77 5.32
C ALA A 131 9.76 4.97 4.71
N GLY A 132 9.23 6.19 4.91
CA GLY A 132 9.76 7.42 4.33
C GLY A 132 9.26 7.64 2.90
N PHE A 133 9.04 8.91 2.55
CA PHE A 133 8.87 9.36 1.17
C PHE A 133 10.23 9.77 0.63
#